data_AF-A0A1G9AE55-F1
#
_entry.id   AF-A0A1G9AE55-F1
#
_cell.length_a   1.000
_cell.length_b   1.000
_cell.length_c   1.000
_cell.angle_alpha   90.00
_cell.angle_beta   90.00
_cell.angle_gamma   90.00
#
_symmetry.space_group_name_H-M   'P 1'
#
loop_
_entity.id
_entity.type
_entity.pdbx_description
1 polymer ?
#
loop_
_entity_poly.entity_id
_entity_poly.type
_entity_poly.pdbx_seq_one_letter_code
_entity_poly.pdbx_strand_id
1 'polypeptide(L)'
;MNDERFTIFYDGRCPLCMREIHHLRRWDTRQNVNFVDIHSPGFAERYPEIDPVRAMEVLHARRPGGEVITGLDVTVETWSRVGKGHWVRWLRWRPIRPLSDLAYHFFARHRERIAGLLTGQRRCPEDQCAGVAPDGDSMQTPSLETPRHWHRTDLDRLEKGFRVNLVNSLSGFKSANLIGTADPAGHTNLAMFSSVVHLGANPPLIAFINRPDSVERHTLENILVTGWFTVNQVNSDIWQRAHQTSARYPREVSEFDATGLATAPCPVCPAPFVAESRLRYACRLVEHQTLQVNGTVMVIGEIEYLETDGAAVAEDGYIDIERLGTVAVSGLDSYHRTRRLDRLRYAKPDRPVRPLGSAGDRD
;
A
#
# COMPACT_ATOMS: atom_id res chain seq x y z
N MET A 1 -39.32 5.61 -11.89
CA MET A 1 -38.49 5.28 -10.71
C MET A 1 -38.07 6.59 -10.07
N ASN A 2 -38.71 6.99 -8.97
CA ASN A 2 -38.29 8.16 -8.19
C ASN A 2 -36.91 7.89 -7.60
N ASP A 3 -35.88 8.51 -8.15
CA ASP A 3 -34.55 8.48 -7.56
C ASP A 3 -34.50 9.54 -6.46
N GLU A 4 -34.67 9.10 -5.21
CA GLU A 4 -34.80 9.95 -4.01
C GLU A 4 -33.46 10.51 -3.50
N ARG A 5 -32.36 10.32 -4.24
CA ARG A 5 -31.02 10.70 -3.81
C ARG A 5 -30.51 11.96 -4.49
N PHE A 6 -29.66 12.69 -3.77
CA PHE A 6 -28.93 13.81 -4.34
C PHE A 6 -27.89 13.28 -5.34
N THR A 7 -28.00 13.69 -6.59
CA THR A 7 -27.13 13.22 -7.67
C THR A 7 -26.34 14.39 -8.24
N ILE A 8 -25.01 14.29 -8.18
CA ILE A 8 -24.10 15.24 -8.83
C ILE A 8 -23.67 14.71 -10.19
N PHE A 9 -23.74 15.57 -11.20
CA PHE A 9 -23.32 15.27 -12.57
C PHE A 9 -21.99 15.92 -12.85
N TYR A 10 -21.02 15.13 -13.29
CA TYR A 10 -19.66 15.60 -13.53
C TYR A 10 -19.16 15.20 -14.91
N ASP A 11 -18.20 15.97 -15.41
CA ASP A 11 -17.49 15.71 -16.67
C ASP A 11 -16.30 14.77 -16.42
N GLY A 12 -16.49 13.48 -16.73
CA GLY A 12 -15.45 12.46 -16.60
C GLY A 12 -14.24 12.63 -17.50
N ARG A 13 -14.26 13.58 -18.45
CA ARG A 13 -13.13 13.89 -19.34
C ARG A 13 -12.31 15.11 -18.87
N CYS A 14 -12.72 15.75 -17.78
CA CYS A 14 -12.04 16.90 -17.19
C CYS A 14 -11.23 16.51 -15.93
N PRO A 15 -9.88 16.63 -15.95
CA PRO A 15 -9.02 16.25 -14.82
C PRO A 15 -9.35 16.96 -13.51
N LEU A 16 -9.74 18.24 -13.56
CA LEU A 16 -10.10 19.01 -12.37
C LEU A 16 -11.43 18.57 -11.76
N CYS A 17 -12.45 18.33 -12.60
CA CYS A 17 -13.73 17.81 -12.15
C CYS A 17 -13.53 16.44 -11.48
N MET A 18 -12.71 15.58 -12.08
CA MET A 18 -12.43 14.24 -11.55
C MET A 18 -11.65 14.26 -10.24
N ARG A 19 -10.71 15.19 -10.09
CA ARG A 19 -10.00 15.39 -8.82
C ARG A 19 -10.96 15.83 -7.70
N GLU A 20 -11.88 16.76 -7.99
CA GLU A 20 -12.91 17.18 -7.03
C GLU A 20 -13.83 16.00 -6.65
N ILE A 21 -14.30 15.22 -7.63
CA ILE A 21 -15.15 14.05 -7.40
C ILE A 21 -14.44 12.97 -6.59
N HIS A 22 -13.15 12.73 -6.83
CA HIS A 22 -12.38 11.79 -6.02
C HIS A 22 -12.28 12.23 -4.56
N HIS A 23 -11.97 13.51 -4.32
CA HIS A 23 -11.95 14.06 -2.96
C HIS A 23 -13.31 13.88 -2.28
N LEU A 24 -14.40 14.21 -2.97
CA LEU A 24 -15.76 14.04 -2.44
C LEU A 24 -16.08 12.59 -2.09
N ARG A 25 -15.73 11.62 -2.95
CA ARG A 25 -15.91 10.18 -2.67
C ARG A 25 -15.14 9.70 -1.44
N ARG A 26 -13.93 10.20 -1.20
CA ARG A 26 -13.13 9.85 0.00
C ARG A 26 -13.82 10.28 1.30
N TRP A 27 -14.55 11.39 1.28
CA TRP A 27 -15.24 11.92 2.44
C TRP A 27 -16.69 11.44 2.56
N ASP A 28 -17.30 10.92 1.49
CA ASP A 28 -18.67 10.39 1.48
C ASP A 28 -18.77 8.98 2.10
N THR A 29 -18.36 8.84 3.36
CA THR A 29 -18.38 7.56 4.09
C THR A 29 -19.79 7.02 4.34
N ARG A 30 -20.83 7.85 4.16
CA ARG A 30 -22.24 7.50 4.36
C ARG A 30 -23.03 7.32 3.06
N GLN A 31 -22.37 7.42 1.89
CA GLN A 31 -22.99 7.29 0.57
C GLN A 31 -24.18 8.24 0.36
N ASN A 32 -24.06 9.48 0.83
CA ASN A 32 -25.09 10.51 0.78
C ASN A 32 -25.18 11.20 -0.60
N VAL A 33 -24.21 10.95 -1.49
CA VAL A 33 -24.12 11.57 -2.81
C VAL A 33 -24.01 10.49 -3.88
N ASN A 34 -24.90 10.55 -4.87
CA ASN A 34 -24.80 9.73 -6.07
C ASN A 34 -23.97 10.48 -7.13
N PHE A 35 -22.92 9.86 -7.65
CA PHE A 35 -21.99 10.49 -8.60
C PHE A 35 -22.21 9.91 -10.00
N VAL A 36 -22.62 10.74 -10.95
CA VAL A 36 -22.93 10.31 -12.33
C VAL A 36 -22.07 11.05 -13.33
N ASP A 37 -21.41 10.30 -14.22
CA ASP A 37 -20.68 10.83 -15.36
C ASP A 37 -21.64 11.16 -16.51
N ILE A 38 -21.53 12.38 -17.04
CA ILE A 38 -22.33 12.84 -18.19
C ILE A 38 -22.01 12.07 -19.48
N HIS A 39 -20.84 11.42 -19.56
CA HIS A 39 -20.44 10.60 -20.71
C HIS A 39 -20.85 9.13 -20.60
N SER A 40 -21.52 8.74 -19.50
CA SER A 40 -21.92 7.34 -19.30
C SER A 40 -22.96 6.86 -20.34
N PRO A 41 -22.87 5.61 -20.84
CA PRO A 41 -23.85 5.07 -21.78
C PRO A 41 -25.29 5.18 -21.24
N GLY A 42 -26.22 5.69 -22.05
CA GLY A 42 -27.61 5.89 -21.65
C GLY A 42 -27.83 7.05 -20.67
N PHE A 43 -26.92 8.04 -20.59
CA PHE A 43 -27.10 9.23 -19.76
C PHE A 43 -28.36 10.03 -20.15
N ALA A 44 -28.51 10.37 -21.43
CA ALA A 44 -29.62 11.19 -21.92
C ALA A 44 -31.00 10.53 -21.74
N GLU A 45 -31.06 9.19 -21.74
CA GLU A 45 -32.29 8.43 -21.47
C GLU A 45 -32.65 8.41 -19.98
N ARG A 46 -31.64 8.42 -19.10
CA ARG A 46 -31.82 8.34 -17.63
C ARG A 46 -32.03 9.70 -16.97
N TYR A 47 -31.54 10.78 -17.58
CA TYR A 47 -31.58 12.14 -17.06
C TYR A 47 -31.96 13.15 -18.17
N PRO A 48 -33.17 13.06 -18.75
CA PRO A 48 -33.60 13.93 -19.86
C PRO A 48 -33.64 15.42 -19.49
N GLU A 49 -33.73 15.74 -18.20
CA GLU A 49 -33.74 17.11 -17.67
C GLU A 49 -32.36 17.79 -17.65
N ILE A 50 -31.27 17.04 -17.84
CA ILE A 50 -29.90 17.56 -17.85
C ILE A 50 -29.39 17.67 -19.29
N ASP A 51 -29.23 18.91 -19.77
CA ASP A 51 -28.57 19.17 -21.04
C ASP A 51 -27.06 18.89 -20.93
N PRO A 52 -26.52 17.88 -21.64
CA PRO A 52 -25.11 17.52 -21.56
C PRO A 52 -24.18 18.66 -21.98
N VAL A 53 -24.59 19.50 -22.93
CA VAL A 53 -23.78 20.64 -23.42
C VAL A 53 -23.66 21.70 -22.33
N ARG A 54 -24.76 22.01 -21.62
CA ARG A 54 -24.72 22.94 -20.49
C ARG A 54 -24.05 22.35 -19.26
N ALA A 55 -24.17 21.05 -19.04
CA ALA A 55 -23.46 20.32 -17.97
C ALA A 55 -21.94 20.29 -18.21
N MET A 56 -21.50 20.45 -19.45
CA MET A 56 -20.10 20.72 -19.78
C MET A 56 -19.68 22.16 -19.49
N GLU A 57 -20.56 23.13 -19.31
CA GLU A 57 -20.15 24.53 -19.04
C GLU A 57 -20.17 24.84 -17.53
N VAL A 58 -21.15 24.31 -16.82
CA VAL A 58 -21.42 24.59 -15.41
C VAL A 58 -21.75 23.28 -14.70
N LEU A 59 -21.33 23.13 -13.45
CA LEU A 59 -21.62 21.93 -12.65
C LEU A 59 -23.13 21.83 -12.37
N HIS A 60 -23.70 20.63 -12.47
CA HIS A 60 -25.12 20.38 -12.21
C HIS A 60 -25.30 19.32 -11.11
N ALA A 61 -26.36 19.47 -10.31
CA ALA A 61 -26.84 18.40 -9.46
C ALA A 61 -28.36 18.41 -9.37
N ARG A 62 -28.94 17.23 -9.13
CA ARG A 62 -30.36 17.01 -8.90
C ARG A 62 -30.60 16.71 -7.43
N ARG A 63 -31.50 17.46 -6.79
CA ARG A 63 -31.95 17.21 -5.43
C ARG A 63 -33.03 16.11 -5.39
N PRO A 64 -33.25 15.50 -4.21
CA PRO A 64 -34.46 14.72 -3.97
C PRO A 64 -35.70 15.56 -4.30
N GLY A 65 -36.57 15.08 -5.18
CA GLY A 65 -37.73 15.84 -5.66
C GLY A 65 -37.57 16.48 -7.06
N GLY A 66 -36.41 16.33 -7.71
CA GLY A 66 -36.22 16.67 -9.12
C GLY A 66 -35.77 18.11 -9.41
N GLU A 67 -35.55 18.93 -8.37
CA GLU A 67 -34.99 20.27 -8.53
C GLU A 67 -33.52 20.18 -9.00
N VAL A 68 -33.20 20.85 -10.11
CA VAL A 68 -31.83 20.95 -10.64
C VAL A 68 -31.19 22.25 -10.15
N ILE A 69 -30.02 22.11 -9.53
CA ILE A 69 -29.17 23.23 -9.10
C ILE A 69 -27.88 23.27 -9.92
N THR A 70 -27.28 24.46 -10.04
CA THR A 70 -26.11 24.66 -10.89
C THR A 70 -25.01 25.50 -10.23
N GLY A 71 -23.80 25.37 -10.76
CA GLY A 71 -22.65 26.18 -10.38
C GLY A 71 -22.15 25.91 -8.97
N LEU A 72 -21.71 26.95 -8.29
CA LEU A 72 -21.09 26.83 -6.97
C LEU A 72 -22.11 26.43 -5.87
N ASP A 73 -23.42 26.48 -6.14
CA ASP A 73 -24.46 25.93 -5.26
C ASP A 73 -24.35 24.41 -5.18
N VAL A 74 -23.98 23.75 -6.29
CA VAL A 74 -23.73 22.31 -6.34
C VAL A 74 -22.55 21.94 -5.46
N THR A 75 -21.42 22.64 -5.57
CA THR A 75 -20.23 22.40 -4.74
C THR A 75 -20.57 22.56 -3.25
N VAL A 76 -21.20 23.68 -2.85
CA VAL A 76 -21.51 23.95 -1.43
C VAL A 76 -22.43 22.87 -0.85
N GLU A 77 -23.45 22.45 -1.59
CA GLU A 77 -24.38 21.41 -1.15
C GLU A 77 -23.70 20.03 -1.09
N THR A 78 -22.88 19.68 -2.08
CA THR A 78 -22.19 18.39 -2.14
C THR A 78 -21.18 18.23 -0.99
N TRP A 79 -20.36 19.25 -0.74
CA TRP A 79 -19.41 19.28 0.39
C TRP A 79 -20.12 19.29 1.75
N SER A 80 -21.32 19.87 1.84
CA SER A 80 -22.15 19.82 3.05
C SER A 80 -22.66 18.41 3.34
N ARG A 81 -23.03 17.63 2.31
CA ARG A 81 -23.52 16.26 2.46
C ARG A 81 -22.44 15.26 2.86
N VAL A 82 -21.18 15.51 2.50
CA VAL A 82 -20.00 14.71 2.92
C VAL A 82 -19.38 15.17 4.24
N GLY A 83 -20.08 16.00 5.03
CA GLY A 83 -19.67 16.41 6.38
C GLY A 83 -18.60 17.51 6.44
N LYS A 84 -18.30 18.16 5.31
CA LYS A 84 -17.24 19.19 5.19
C LYS A 84 -17.78 20.57 4.76
N GLY A 85 -19.09 20.78 4.84
CA GLY A 85 -19.76 22.01 4.38
C GLY A 85 -19.24 23.29 5.02
N HIS A 86 -18.72 23.23 6.25
CA HIS A 86 -18.15 24.39 6.95
C HIS A 86 -16.94 25.00 6.20
N TRP A 87 -16.24 24.25 5.35
CA TRP A 87 -15.13 24.75 4.52
C TRP A 87 -15.59 25.63 3.36
N VAL A 88 -16.81 25.46 2.88
CA VAL A 88 -17.29 26.09 1.63
C VAL A 88 -18.53 26.96 1.82
N ARG A 89 -19.25 26.83 2.95
CA ARG A 89 -20.50 27.57 3.20
C ARG A 89 -20.34 29.09 3.23
N TRP A 90 -19.15 29.59 3.56
CA TRP A 90 -18.83 31.02 3.54
C TRP A 90 -18.87 31.63 2.13
N LEU A 91 -18.66 30.82 1.07
CA LEU A 91 -18.80 31.24 -0.33
C LEU A 91 -20.23 31.68 -0.68
N ARG A 92 -21.20 31.33 0.17
CA ARG A 92 -22.62 31.70 0.01
C ARG A 92 -23.07 32.80 0.95
N TRP A 93 -22.15 33.45 1.65
CA TRP A 93 -22.48 34.65 2.41
C TRP A 93 -22.87 35.79 1.46
N ARG A 94 -23.92 36.55 1.79
CA ARG A 94 -24.53 37.58 0.91
C ARG A 94 -23.52 38.53 0.23
N PRO A 95 -22.48 39.06 0.90
CA PRO A 95 -21.50 39.93 0.25
C PRO A 95 -20.49 39.17 -0.63
N ILE A 96 -20.25 37.89 -0.35
CA ILE A 96 -19.23 37.06 -1.03
C ILE A 96 -19.80 36.36 -2.26
N ARG A 97 -21.09 36.02 -2.22
CA ARG A 97 -21.79 35.30 -3.29
C ARG A 97 -21.52 35.87 -4.70
N PRO A 98 -21.72 37.17 -5.00
CA PRO A 98 -21.52 37.68 -6.36
C PRO A 98 -20.06 37.55 -6.83
N LEU A 99 -19.09 37.76 -5.93
CA LEU A 99 -17.67 37.59 -6.24
C LEU A 99 -17.32 36.12 -6.50
N SER A 100 -17.82 35.22 -5.65
CA SER A 100 -17.57 33.79 -5.76
C SER A 100 -18.22 33.18 -7.02
N ASP A 101 -19.41 33.65 -7.41
CA ASP A 101 -20.07 33.21 -8.63
C ASP A 101 -19.31 33.72 -9.85
N LEU A 102 -18.85 34.97 -9.85
CA LEU A 102 -18.00 35.49 -10.94
C LEU A 102 -16.69 34.69 -11.09
N ALA A 103 -16.01 34.43 -9.97
CA ALA A 103 -14.78 33.64 -9.94
C ALA A 103 -15.03 32.20 -10.42
N TYR A 104 -16.14 31.59 -10.01
CA TYR A 104 -16.53 30.26 -10.45
C TYR A 104 -16.79 30.21 -11.96
N HIS A 105 -17.52 31.17 -12.53
CA HIS A 105 -17.78 31.20 -13.97
C HIS A 105 -16.49 31.42 -14.77
N PHE A 106 -15.58 32.26 -14.27
CA PHE A 106 -14.25 32.42 -14.85
C PHE A 106 -13.46 31.10 -14.82
N PHE A 107 -13.44 30.43 -13.67
CA PHE A 107 -12.81 29.11 -13.51
C PHE A 107 -13.42 28.08 -14.46
N ALA A 108 -14.75 27.96 -14.50
CA ALA A 108 -15.46 27.00 -15.33
C ALA A 108 -15.16 27.19 -16.82
N ARG A 109 -15.12 28.46 -17.31
CA ARG A 109 -14.75 28.78 -18.69
C ARG A 109 -13.29 28.48 -19.04
N HIS A 110 -12.39 28.60 -18.07
CA HIS A 110 -10.94 28.40 -18.29
C HIS A 110 -10.44 27.07 -17.76
N ARG A 111 -11.33 26.17 -17.30
CA ARG A 111 -10.96 24.99 -16.53
C ARG A 111 -10.02 24.04 -17.26
N GLU A 112 -10.09 23.94 -18.59
CA GLU A 112 -9.17 23.10 -19.38
C GLU A 112 -7.75 23.68 -19.43
N ARG A 113 -7.63 25.01 -19.48
CA ARG A 113 -6.34 25.71 -19.42
C ARG A 113 -5.74 25.63 -18.02
N ILE A 114 -6.57 25.79 -17.00
CA ILE A 114 -6.19 25.67 -15.59
C ILE A 114 -5.82 24.22 -15.26
N ALA A 115 -6.54 23.22 -15.81
CA ALA A 115 -6.20 21.81 -15.71
C ALA A 115 -4.83 21.54 -16.34
N GLY A 116 -4.60 22.03 -17.57
CA GLY A 116 -3.28 21.91 -18.21
C GLY A 116 -2.13 22.49 -17.38
N LEU A 117 -2.37 23.58 -16.64
CA LEU A 117 -1.37 24.21 -15.77
C LEU A 117 -1.15 23.44 -14.46
N LEU A 118 -2.22 22.93 -13.84
CA LEU A 118 -2.17 22.31 -12.50
C LEU A 118 -1.95 20.80 -12.52
N THR A 119 -2.42 20.12 -13.56
CA THR A 119 -2.37 18.65 -13.68
C THR A 119 -1.53 18.18 -14.88
N GLY A 120 -0.92 19.09 -15.65
CA GLY A 120 -0.08 18.75 -16.81
C GLY A 120 -0.84 18.22 -18.03
N GLN A 121 -2.16 18.07 -17.96
CA GLN A 121 -3.02 17.55 -19.02
C GLN A 121 -4.27 18.43 -19.19
N ARG A 122 -4.60 18.79 -20.44
CA ARG A 122 -5.75 19.66 -20.75
C ARG A 122 -7.09 18.91 -20.87
N ARG A 123 -7.05 17.62 -21.26
CA ARG A 123 -8.19 16.69 -21.35
C ARG A 123 -7.70 15.25 -21.16
N CYS A 124 -8.53 14.39 -20.58
CA CYS A 124 -8.28 12.96 -20.58
C CYS A 124 -8.65 12.36 -21.96
N PRO A 125 -7.82 11.47 -22.54
CA PRO A 125 -8.21 10.65 -23.69
C PRO A 125 -9.44 9.80 -23.35
N GLU A 126 -10.24 9.46 -24.36
CA GLU A 126 -11.56 8.84 -24.25
C GLU A 126 -11.70 7.85 -23.07
N ASP A 127 -12.61 8.23 -22.17
CA ASP A 127 -13.17 7.47 -21.06
C ASP A 127 -12.23 7.06 -19.90
N GLN A 128 -11.07 7.70 -19.76
CA GLN A 128 -10.16 7.43 -18.63
C GLN A 128 -9.65 8.70 -17.95
N CYS A 129 -10.44 9.27 -17.04
CA CYS A 129 -9.89 9.95 -15.87
C CYS A 129 -10.02 9.03 -14.63
N ALA A 130 -9.63 7.76 -14.71
CA ALA A 130 -9.58 6.89 -13.54
C ALA A 130 -8.30 7.19 -12.74
N GLY A 131 -8.42 7.97 -11.66
CA GLY A 131 -7.43 7.98 -10.58
C GLY A 131 -6.79 9.34 -10.32
N VAL A 132 -7.36 10.10 -9.39
CA VAL A 132 -6.56 11.02 -8.56
C VAL A 132 -7.02 10.86 -7.10
N ALA A 133 -6.67 9.71 -6.50
CA ALA A 133 -6.48 9.57 -5.05
C ALA A 133 -5.05 9.95 -4.72
N PRO A 134 -4.78 10.54 -3.54
CA PRO A 134 -3.45 11.00 -3.21
C PRO A 134 -2.54 9.79 -3.01
N ASP A 135 -1.40 9.85 -3.68
CA ASP A 135 -0.29 8.90 -3.61
C ASP A 135 -0.67 7.44 -3.94
N GLY A 136 -0.44 7.05 -5.20
CA GLY A 136 -0.48 5.64 -5.62
C GLY A 136 -0.92 5.43 -7.06
N ASP A 137 0.08 5.29 -7.93
CA ASP A 137 0.09 4.58 -9.22
C ASP A 137 -1.28 4.15 -9.79
N SER A 138 -1.75 4.88 -10.81
CA SER A 138 -2.36 4.20 -11.94
C SER A 138 -1.26 3.40 -12.64
N MET A 139 -1.28 2.07 -12.53
CA MET A 139 -0.54 1.20 -13.44
C MET A 139 -1.16 1.37 -14.85
N GLN A 140 -0.83 2.48 -15.50
CA GLN A 140 -0.56 2.44 -16.92
C GLN A 140 0.50 1.35 -17.07
N THR A 141 0.21 0.25 -17.78
CA THR A 141 1.31 -0.58 -18.27
C THR A 141 2.18 0.40 -19.06
N PRO A 142 3.41 0.70 -18.63
CA PRO A 142 4.25 1.64 -19.35
C PRO A 142 4.29 1.13 -20.78
N SER A 143 4.02 1.97 -21.77
CA SER A 143 4.47 1.67 -23.12
C SER A 143 5.95 1.37 -22.97
N LEU A 144 6.35 0.11 -23.13
CA LEU A 144 7.71 -0.32 -22.85
C LEU A 144 8.62 0.59 -23.69
N GLU A 145 9.30 1.53 -23.03
CA GLU A 145 10.40 2.26 -23.64
C GLU A 145 11.40 1.22 -24.16
N THR A 146 12.22 1.61 -25.14
CA THR A 146 13.24 0.71 -25.69
C THR A 146 13.99 0.03 -24.55
N PRO A 147 14.07 -1.32 -24.53
CA PRO A 147 14.63 -2.04 -23.40
C PRO A 147 16.06 -1.58 -23.14
N ARG A 148 16.35 -1.23 -21.89
CA ARG A 148 17.73 -0.98 -21.47
C ARG A 148 18.42 -2.34 -21.29
N HIS A 149 19.53 -2.50 -21.97
CA HIS A 149 20.36 -3.71 -21.88
C HIS A 149 21.59 -3.40 -21.04
N TRP A 150 21.91 -4.30 -20.10
CA TRP A 150 23.14 -4.25 -19.32
C TRP A 150 23.88 -5.58 -19.48
N HIS A 151 25.11 -5.52 -19.99
CA HIS A 151 26.03 -6.65 -19.98
C HIS A 151 26.83 -6.69 -18.67
N ARG A 152 27.49 -7.82 -18.40
CA ARG A 152 28.31 -7.99 -17.19
C ARG A 152 29.34 -6.88 -17.02
N THR A 153 29.99 -6.47 -18.12
CA THR A 153 30.98 -5.39 -18.15
C THR A 153 30.38 -4.03 -17.83
N ASP A 154 29.11 -3.81 -18.17
CA ASP A 154 28.41 -2.56 -17.87
C ASP A 154 28.14 -2.48 -16.37
N LEU A 155 27.69 -3.58 -15.77
CA LEU A 155 27.41 -3.66 -14.33
C LEU A 155 28.64 -3.31 -13.48
N ASP A 156 29.83 -3.79 -13.86
CA ASP A 156 31.08 -3.51 -13.12
C ASP A 156 31.47 -2.03 -13.20
N ARG A 157 31.08 -1.32 -14.27
CA ARG A 157 31.37 0.10 -14.49
C ARG A 157 30.34 1.04 -13.86
N LEU A 158 29.19 0.53 -13.43
CA LEU A 158 28.18 1.33 -12.75
C LEU A 158 28.74 1.95 -11.46
N GLU A 159 28.28 3.15 -11.14
CA GLU A 159 28.47 3.76 -9.83
C GLU A 159 27.93 2.82 -8.74
N LYS A 160 28.61 2.74 -7.59
CA LYS A 160 28.36 1.73 -6.56
C LYS A 160 26.91 1.81 -6.05
N GLY A 161 26.43 2.99 -5.70
CA GLY A 161 25.05 3.21 -5.22
C GLY A 161 24.03 2.79 -6.27
N PHE A 162 24.21 3.21 -7.52
CA PHE A 162 23.34 2.82 -8.62
C PHE A 162 23.31 1.30 -8.82
N ARG A 163 24.47 0.63 -8.88
CA ARG A 163 24.55 -0.84 -9.00
C ARG A 163 23.84 -1.54 -7.85
N VAL A 164 24.07 -1.06 -6.62
CA VAL A 164 23.47 -1.65 -5.42
C VAL A 164 21.94 -1.56 -5.47
N ASN A 165 21.39 -0.40 -5.81
CA ASN A 165 19.94 -0.23 -5.94
C ASN A 165 19.37 -1.07 -7.09
N LEU A 166 20.03 -1.05 -8.25
CA LEU A 166 19.63 -1.84 -9.41
C LEU A 166 19.55 -3.33 -9.06
N VAL A 167 20.65 -3.91 -8.55
CA VAL A 167 20.75 -5.35 -8.26
C VAL A 167 19.77 -5.76 -7.15
N ASN A 168 19.61 -4.96 -6.09
CA ASN A 168 18.66 -5.28 -5.02
C ASN A 168 17.20 -5.20 -5.48
N SER A 169 16.89 -4.50 -6.57
CA SER A 169 15.54 -4.42 -7.12
C SER A 169 15.14 -5.66 -7.94
N LEU A 170 16.12 -6.43 -8.44
CA LEU A 170 15.88 -7.52 -9.41
C LEU A 170 15.07 -8.70 -8.86
N SER A 171 15.11 -8.96 -7.55
CA SER A 171 14.39 -10.10 -6.97
C SER A 171 12.88 -9.86 -6.81
N GLY A 172 12.39 -8.66 -7.12
CA GLY A 172 11.01 -8.26 -6.86
C GLY A 172 10.71 -8.04 -5.37
N PHE A 173 9.47 -8.29 -4.98
CA PHE A 173 9.03 -8.17 -3.59
C PHE A 173 9.76 -9.17 -2.68
N LYS A 174 10.13 -8.68 -1.51
CA LYS A 174 10.78 -9.41 -0.43
C LYS A 174 9.91 -9.33 0.82
N SER A 175 10.02 -10.35 1.67
CA SER A 175 9.41 -10.32 3.00
C SER A 175 10.05 -9.21 3.85
N ALA A 176 9.30 -8.60 4.76
CA ALA A 176 9.80 -7.61 5.71
C ALA A 176 9.68 -8.17 7.13
N ASN A 177 10.80 -8.51 7.75
CA ASN A 177 10.81 -9.14 9.06
C ASN A 177 11.83 -8.49 10.01
N LEU A 178 11.46 -8.37 11.27
CA LEU A 178 12.37 -8.06 12.36
C LEU A 178 12.83 -9.37 13.01
N ILE A 179 14.14 -9.55 13.11
CA ILE A 179 14.77 -10.67 13.82
C ILE A 179 15.12 -10.20 15.21
N GLY A 180 14.42 -10.74 16.21
CA GLY A 180 14.67 -10.48 17.63
C GLY A 180 15.61 -11.52 18.19
N THR A 181 16.63 -11.08 18.92
CA THR A 181 17.59 -11.95 19.61
C THR A 181 17.85 -11.43 21.01
N ALA A 182 18.45 -12.27 21.85
CA ALA A 182 18.99 -11.86 23.14
C ALA A 182 20.32 -12.56 23.36
N ASP A 183 21.24 -11.92 24.08
CA ASP A 183 22.46 -12.56 24.56
C ASP A 183 22.17 -13.44 25.81
N PRO A 184 23.15 -14.21 26.31
CA PRO A 184 22.96 -15.01 27.53
C PRO A 184 22.66 -14.20 28.81
N ALA A 185 22.97 -12.91 28.83
CA ALA A 185 22.66 -12.01 29.94
C ALA A 185 21.25 -11.39 29.83
N GLY A 186 20.55 -11.62 28.72
CA GLY A 186 19.21 -11.09 28.45
C GLY A 186 19.22 -9.73 27.75
N HIS A 187 20.37 -9.21 27.31
CA HIS A 187 20.41 -7.99 26.51
C HIS A 187 19.84 -8.26 25.12
N THR A 188 18.87 -7.46 24.73
CA THR A 188 18.08 -7.70 23.52
C THR A 188 18.69 -6.97 22.32
N ASN A 189 18.51 -7.55 21.13
CA ASN A 189 18.84 -6.91 19.86
C ASN A 189 17.68 -7.12 18.89
N LEU A 190 17.45 -6.16 17.99
CA LEU A 190 16.41 -6.23 16.97
C LEU A 190 16.89 -5.66 15.65
N ALA A 191 16.80 -6.44 14.57
CA ALA A 191 17.30 -6.01 13.27
C ALA A 191 16.34 -6.35 12.13
N MET A 192 16.29 -5.47 11.13
CA MET A 192 15.46 -5.64 9.93
C MET A 192 16.14 -6.54 8.90
N PHE A 193 15.43 -7.58 8.46
CA PHE A 193 15.84 -8.49 7.41
C PHE A 193 14.78 -8.61 6.32
N SER A 194 15.23 -8.45 5.07
CA SER A 194 14.40 -8.62 3.87
C SER A 194 14.74 -9.89 3.08
N SER A 195 15.35 -10.87 3.74
CA SER A 195 15.88 -12.09 3.12
C SER A 195 15.30 -13.36 3.72
N VAL A 196 14.27 -13.25 4.56
CA VAL A 196 13.62 -14.42 5.14
C VAL A 196 12.93 -15.19 4.02
N VAL A 197 13.27 -16.47 3.90
CA VAL A 197 12.78 -17.39 2.88
C VAL A 197 12.35 -18.70 3.52
N HIS A 198 11.30 -19.30 2.97
CA HIS A 198 10.84 -20.64 3.34
C HIS A 198 11.74 -21.71 2.70
N LEU A 199 12.12 -22.74 3.46
CA LEU A 199 12.91 -23.87 2.96
C LEU A 199 12.11 -25.17 2.91
N GLY A 200 11.23 -25.41 3.88
CA GLY A 200 10.49 -26.66 3.99
C GLY A 200 9.35 -26.57 5.00
N ALA A 201 8.31 -27.38 4.80
CA ALA A 201 7.17 -27.46 5.74
C ALA A 201 7.24 -28.69 6.65
N ASN A 202 8.10 -29.68 6.34
CA ASN A 202 8.33 -30.86 7.15
C ASN A 202 9.80 -31.32 7.04
N PRO A 203 10.68 -30.97 8.00
CA PRO A 203 10.42 -30.07 9.13
C PRO A 203 10.14 -28.62 8.69
N PRO A 204 9.51 -27.79 9.53
CA PRO A 204 9.17 -26.40 9.21
C PRO A 204 10.43 -25.51 9.29
N LEU A 205 11.10 -25.32 8.17
CA LEU A 205 12.37 -24.61 8.07
C LEU A 205 12.23 -23.27 7.34
N ILE A 206 12.89 -22.26 7.90
CA ILE A 206 13.10 -20.96 7.27
C ILE A 206 14.59 -20.62 7.30
N ALA A 207 15.00 -19.74 6.38
CA ALA A 207 16.34 -19.19 6.37
C ALA A 207 16.35 -17.69 6.15
N PHE A 208 17.44 -17.04 6.53
CA PHE A 208 17.73 -15.67 6.13
C PHE A 208 19.24 -15.48 5.90
N ILE A 209 19.59 -14.44 5.15
CA ILE A 209 20.98 -14.10 4.85
C ILE A 209 21.45 -12.99 5.77
N ASN A 210 22.39 -13.31 6.66
CA ASN A 210 23.15 -12.32 7.39
C ASN A 210 24.31 -11.82 6.52
N ARG A 211 24.34 -10.51 6.25
CA ARG A 211 25.40 -9.91 5.43
C ARG A 211 26.65 -9.70 6.28
N PRO A 212 27.86 -9.86 5.70
CA PRO A 212 29.08 -9.49 6.40
C PRO A 212 29.06 -7.97 6.54
N ASP A 213 28.99 -7.50 7.77
CA ASP A 213 29.02 -6.06 8.03
C ASP A 213 30.45 -5.55 8.13
N SER A 214 30.60 -4.25 7.81
CA SER A 214 31.78 -3.45 8.15
C SER A 214 31.74 -2.95 9.60
N VAL A 215 30.71 -3.34 10.34
CA VAL A 215 30.39 -2.91 11.71
C VAL A 215 29.90 -4.13 12.47
N GLU A 216 30.23 -4.23 13.75
CA GLU A 216 29.78 -5.31 14.61
C GLU A 216 28.23 -5.33 14.70
N ARG A 217 27.60 -6.47 14.39
CA ARG A 217 26.15 -6.68 14.58
C ARG A 217 25.92 -7.93 15.43
N HIS A 218 25.17 -7.78 16.52
CA HIS A 218 25.00 -8.84 17.52
C HIS A 218 23.97 -9.88 17.13
N THR A 219 23.14 -9.67 16.09
CA THR A 219 22.09 -10.64 15.71
C THR A 219 22.66 -12.04 15.46
N LEU A 220 23.70 -12.16 14.61
CA LEU A 220 24.31 -13.45 14.31
C LEU A 220 25.04 -14.02 15.52
N GLU A 221 25.80 -13.21 16.26
CA GLU A 221 26.51 -13.62 17.48
C GLU A 221 25.54 -14.22 18.50
N ASN A 222 24.46 -13.51 18.82
CA ASN A 222 23.42 -13.97 19.73
C ASN A 222 22.80 -15.29 19.27
N ILE A 223 22.51 -15.44 17.97
CA ILE A 223 21.94 -16.67 17.42
C ILE A 223 22.89 -17.85 17.55
N LEU A 224 24.18 -17.66 17.25
CA LEU A 224 25.17 -18.73 17.33
C LEU A 224 25.43 -19.16 18.78
N VAL A 225 25.39 -18.21 19.72
CA VAL A 225 25.61 -18.50 21.15
C VAL A 225 24.38 -19.11 21.80
N THR A 226 23.19 -18.56 21.56
CA THR A 226 21.96 -19.00 22.25
C THR A 226 21.22 -20.10 21.51
N GLY A 227 21.43 -20.24 20.19
CA GLY A 227 20.69 -21.17 19.35
C GLY A 227 19.26 -20.72 19.05
N TRP A 228 18.89 -19.46 19.33
CA TRP A 228 17.50 -19.01 19.30
C TRP A 228 17.33 -17.63 18.66
N PHE A 229 16.21 -17.45 17.97
CA PHE A 229 15.74 -16.13 17.52
C PHE A 229 14.23 -16.11 17.32
N THR A 230 13.67 -14.91 17.28
CA THR A 230 12.28 -14.68 16.86
C THR A 230 12.24 -14.02 15.50
N VAL A 231 11.22 -14.34 14.71
CA VAL A 231 10.91 -13.68 13.45
C VAL A 231 9.57 -12.97 13.60
N ASN A 232 9.53 -11.68 13.30
CA ASN A 232 8.39 -10.82 13.55
C ASN A 232 8.02 -10.10 12.24
N GLN A 233 6.85 -10.39 11.67
CA GLN A 233 6.44 -9.73 10.44
C GLN A 233 6.15 -8.25 10.68
N VAL A 234 6.69 -7.42 9.80
CA VAL A 234 6.42 -5.98 9.80
C VAL A 234 5.04 -5.74 9.22
N ASN A 235 4.24 -4.95 9.93
CA ASN A 235 2.97 -4.45 9.43
C ASN A 235 3.04 -2.93 9.14
N SER A 236 1.99 -2.41 8.51
CA SER A 236 1.94 -1.03 8.05
C SER A 236 1.94 0.03 9.16
N ASP A 237 1.80 -0.36 10.42
CA ASP A 237 1.79 0.57 11.56
C ASP A 237 3.18 0.72 12.18
N ILE A 238 4.08 -0.23 11.92
CA ILE A 238 5.43 -0.26 12.53
C ILE A 238 6.58 -0.15 11.53
N TRP A 239 6.32 -0.09 10.22
CA TRP A 239 7.37 -0.16 9.19
C TRP A 239 8.47 0.90 9.32
N GLN A 240 8.16 2.12 9.76
CA GLN A 240 9.16 3.17 9.95
C GLN A 240 10.07 2.88 11.15
N ARG A 241 9.48 2.44 12.28
CA ARG A 241 10.24 2.01 13.46
C ARG A 241 11.09 0.79 13.14
N ALA A 242 10.53 -0.14 12.36
CA ALA A 242 11.24 -1.31 11.87
C ALA A 242 12.43 -0.94 10.97
N HIS A 243 12.25 0.02 10.05
CA HIS A 243 13.35 0.56 9.23
C HIS A 243 14.46 1.15 10.11
N GLN A 244 14.08 1.90 11.15
CA GLN A 244 14.99 2.57 12.07
C GLN A 244 15.86 1.60 12.89
N THR A 245 15.52 0.31 13.00
CA THR A 245 16.40 -0.70 13.62
C THR A 245 17.63 -1.01 12.76
N SER A 246 17.65 -0.58 11.50
CA SER A 246 18.82 -0.73 10.61
C SER A 246 19.89 0.35 10.84
N ALA A 247 19.60 1.35 11.67
CA ALA A 247 20.57 2.38 12.03
C ALA A 247 21.70 1.82 12.90
N ARG A 248 22.81 2.55 12.99
CA ARG A 248 23.95 2.16 13.82
C ARG A 248 23.71 2.65 15.25
N TYR A 249 23.57 1.73 16.18
CA TYR A 249 23.50 2.00 17.61
C TYR A 249 24.74 1.51 18.34
N PRO A 250 25.11 2.12 19.49
CA PRO A 250 26.12 1.57 20.40
C PRO A 250 25.74 0.17 20.88
N ARG A 251 26.73 -0.62 21.32
CA ARG A 251 26.54 -2.03 21.72
C ARG A 251 25.56 -2.20 22.87
N GLU A 252 25.51 -1.22 23.74
CA GLU A 252 24.73 -1.23 24.97
C GLU A 252 23.27 -0.78 24.75
N VAL A 253 22.92 -0.33 23.53
CA VAL A 253 21.60 0.21 23.21
C VAL A 253 20.83 -0.80 22.37
N SER A 254 19.79 -1.40 22.96
CA SER A 254 18.86 -2.26 22.23
C SER A 254 18.06 -1.46 21.21
N GLU A 255 17.91 -1.99 20.00
CA GLU A 255 17.06 -1.35 18.98
C GLU A 255 15.58 -1.39 19.35
N PHE A 256 15.15 -2.26 20.27
CA PHE A 256 13.81 -2.16 20.87
C PHE A 256 13.64 -0.80 21.57
N ASP A 257 14.57 -0.46 22.46
CA ASP A 257 14.54 0.79 23.21
C ASP A 257 14.70 2.01 22.29
N ALA A 258 15.66 1.95 21.36
CA ALA A 258 15.94 3.07 20.47
C ALA A 258 14.79 3.40 19.50
N THR A 259 13.99 2.40 19.14
CA THR A 259 12.86 2.58 18.22
C THR A 259 11.51 2.68 18.91
N GLY A 260 11.44 2.38 20.21
CA GLY A 260 10.21 2.32 20.99
C GLY A 260 9.30 1.16 20.60
N LEU A 261 9.81 0.13 19.93
CA LEU A 261 9.09 -1.12 19.71
C LEU A 261 9.07 -1.90 21.03
N ALA A 262 7.90 -2.38 21.44
CA ALA A 262 7.78 -3.07 22.72
C ALA A 262 8.17 -4.56 22.58
N THR A 263 8.77 -5.11 23.63
CA THR A 263 9.05 -6.54 23.72
C THR A 263 7.79 -7.30 24.14
N ALA A 264 7.65 -8.52 23.64
CA ALA A 264 6.67 -9.50 24.12
C ALA A 264 7.39 -10.82 24.45
N PRO A 265 6.95 -11.55 25.49
CA PRO A 265 7.62 -12.79 25.90
C PRO A 265 7.43 -13.89 24.85
N CYS A 266 8.46 -14.71 24.62
CA CYS A 266 8.34 -15.93 23.84
C CYS A 266 8.25 -17.14 24.79
N PRO A 267 7.24 -18.04 24.64
CA PRO A 267 7.07 -19.18 25.56
C PRO A 267 8.18 -20.24 25.49
N VAL A 268 8.90 -20.33 24.38
CA VAL A 268 9.86 -21.43 24.09
C VAL A 268 11.29 -20.95 23.88
N CYS A 269 11.52 -19.64 23.81
CA CYS A 269 12.76 -19.03 23.35
C CYS A 269 13.14 -17.85 24.25
N PRO A 270 14.42 -17.65 24.57
CA PRO A 270 14.89 -16.53 25.38
C PRO A 270 14.79 -15.18 24.66
N ALA A 271 14.80 -15.18 23.32
CA ALA A 271 14.68 -13.95 22.54
C ALA A 271 13.23 -13.42 22.58
N PRO A 272 13.03 -12.11 22.77
CA PRO A 272 11.69 -11.53 22.81
C PRO A 272 11.08 -11.46 21.41
N PHE A 273 9.75 -11.46 21.38
CA PHE A 273 8.96 -11.02 20.24
C PHE A 273 8.84 -9.50 20.20
N VAL A 274 8.42 -8.96 19.05
CA VAL A 274 7.91 -7.58 18.92
C VAL A 274 6.42 -7.59 19.23
N ALA A 275 6.01 -6.84 20.25
CA ALA A 275 4.64 -6.82 20.74
C ALA A 275 3.64 -6.38 19.66
N GLU A 276 4.03 -5.40 18.84
CA GLU A 276 3.20 -4.86 17.76
C GLU A 276 3.16 -5.75 16.49
N SER A 277 3.98 -6.81 16.43
CA SER A 277 3.93 -7.77 15.32
C SER A 277 2.68 -8.64 15.43
N ARG A 278 1.94 -8.76 14.31
CA ARG A 278 0.66 -9.50 14.24
C ARG A 278 0.81 -10.95 13.76
N LEU A 279 1.97 -11.29 13.22
CA LEU A 279 2.39 -12.66 12.91
C LEU A 279 3.86 -12.80 13.30
N ARG A 280 4.15 -13.72 14.21
CA ARG A 280 5.49 -13.91 14.76
C ARG A 280 5.72 -15.36 15.14
N TYR A 281 6.96 -15.80 15.06
CA TYR A 281 7.32 -17.19 15.36
C TYR A 281 8.74 -17.30 15.87
N ALA A 282 8.98 -18.28 16.73
CA ALA A 282 10.29 -18.56 17.32
C ALA A 282 10.97 -19.70 16.56
N CYS A 283 12.26 -19.53 16.35
CA CYS A 283 13.08 -20.49 15.64
C CYS A 283 14.26 -20.95 16.49
N ARG A 284 14.50 -22.26 16.51
CA ARG A 284 15.74 -22.85 16.98
C ARG A 284 16.71 -22.95 15.82
N LEU A 285 17.95 -22.53 16.02
CA LEU A 285 19.02 -22.67 15.04
C LEU A 285 19.27 -24.16 14.76
N VAL A 286 19.26 -24.53 13.48
CA VAL A 286 19.57 -25.89 13.01
C VAL A 286 20.93 -25.91 12.34
N GLU A 287 21.16 -24.96 11.43
CA GLU A 287 22.39 -24.92 10.64
C GLU A 287 22.72 -23.47 10.28
N HIS A 288 23.99 -23.17 10.08
CA HIS A 288 24.42 -21.95 9.42
C HIS A 288 25.52 -22.26 8.42
N GLN A 289 25.48 -21.61 7.26
CA GLN A 289 26.44 -21.81 6.19
C GLN A 289 27.03 -20.48 5.72
N THR A 290 28.35 -20.35 5.81
CA THR A 290 29.07 -19.21 5.23
C THR A 290 29.23 -19.40 3.73
N LEU A 291 28.59 -18.55 2.94
CA LEU A 291 28.67 -18.51 1.49
C LEU A 291 29.97 -17.81 1.06
N GLN A 292 31.00 -18.62 0.80
CA GLN A 292 32.35 -18.13 0.46
C GLN A 292 32.38 -17.19 -0.76
N VAL A 293 31.39 -17.30 -1.65
CA VAL A 293 31.27 -16.46 -2.86
C VAL A 293 31.09 -14.97 -2.55
N ASN A 294 30.58 -14.60 -1.38
CA ASN A 294 30.34 -13.21 -1.01
C ASN A 294 30.45 -12.91 0.49
N GLY A 295 30.88 -13.89 1.30
CA GLY A 295 31.07 -13.76 2.75
C GLY A 295 29.78 -13.66 3.57
N THR A 296 28.61 -13.86 2.97
CA THR A 296 27.33 -13.88 3.70
C THR A 296 27.14 -15.18 4.46
N VAL A 297 26.32 -15.16 5.51
CA VAL A 297 25.97 -16.35 6.30
C VAL A 297 24.49 -16.63 6.11
N MET A 298 24.16 -17.79 5.55
CA MET A 298 22.79 -18.31 5.56
C MET A 298 22.53 -18.93 6.93
N VAL A 299 21.55 -18.41 7.65
CA VAL A 299 21.10 -18.93 8.95
C VAL A 299 19.82 -19.72 8.72
N ILE A 300 19.78 -20.98 9.17
CA ILE A 300 18.64 -21.90 9.00
C ILE A 300 18.06 -22.20 10.38
N GLY A 301 16.77 -21.90 10.56
CA GLY A 301 16.03 -22.16 11.79
C GLY A 301 14.82 -23.06 11.56
N GLU A 302 14.56 -23.92 12.55
CA GLU A 302 13.33 -24.71 12.65
C GLU A 302 12.31 -23.95 13.49
N ILE A 303 11.07 -23.84 12.98
CA ILE A 303 9.98 -23.14 13.67
C ILE A 303 9.48 -24.03 14.82
N GLU A 304 9.62 -23.54 16.05
CA GLU A 304 9.25 -24.24 17.28
C GLU A 304 7.94 -23.68 17.90
N TYR A 305 7.60 -22.43 17.60
CA TYR A 305 6.39 -21.77 18.08
C TYR A 305 5.93 -20.70 17.11
N LEU A 306 4.62 -20.54 16.90
CA LEU A 306 4.02 -19.52 16.04
C LEU A 306 2.78 -18.91 16.71
N GLU A 307 2.65 -17.59 16.60
CA GLU A 307 1.51 -16.82 17.10
C GLU A 307 1.03 -15.82 16.05
N THR A 308 -0.28 -15.76 15.84
CA THR A 308 -0.95 -14.84 14.92
C THR A 308 -2.40 -14.64 15.32
N ASP A 309 -3.06 -13.61 14.77
CA ASP A 309 -4.52 -13.47 14.88
C ASP A 309 -5.22 -14.65 14.19
N GLY A 310 -5.98 -15.43 14.97
CA GLY A 310 -6.73 -16.59 14.49
C GLY A 310 -7.74 -16.24 13.39
N ALA A 311 -8.28 -15.02 13.36
CA ALA A 311 -9.20 -14.56 12.31
C ALA A 311 -8.51 -14.36 10.94
N ALA A 312 -7.18 -14.31 10.92
CA ALA A 312 -6.40 -14.28 9.69
C ALA A 312 -6.06 -15.68 9.15
N VAL A 313 -6.26 -16.74 9.93
CA VAL A 313 -5.98 -18.12 9.52
C VAL A 313 -7.24 -18.74 8.92
N ALA A 314 -7.17 -19.14 7.65
CA ALA A 314 -8.22 -19.86 6.97
C ALA A 314 -8.22 -21.36 7.33
N GLU A 315 -9.33 -22.05 7.07
CA GLU A 315 -9.52 -23.48 7.37
C GLU A 315 -8.52 -24.41 6.66
N ASP A 316 -7.93 -23.97 5.56
CA ASP A 316 -6.90 -24.68 4.80
C ASP A 316 -5.46 -24.38 5.28
N GLY A 317 -5.31 -23.61 6.35
CA GLY A 317 -4.02 -23.20 6.92
C GLY A 317 -3.39 -21.98 6.24
N TYR A 318 -4.03 -21.38 5.23
CA TYR A 318 -3.56 -20.13 4.64
C TYR A 318 -3.71 -18.97 5.63
N ILE A 319 -2.65 -18.19 5.80
CA ILE A 319 -2.69 -16.96 6.60
C ILE A 319 -2.89 -15.76 5.66
N ASP A 320 -3.99 -15.02 5.83
CA ASP A 320 -4.26 -13.78 5.11
C ASP A 320 -3.41 -12.64 5.67
N ILE A 321 -2.16 -12.57 5.20
CA ILE A 321 -1.18 -11.55 5.63
C ILE A 321 -1.61 -10.12 5.27
N GLU A 322 -2.51 -9.92 4.31
CA GLU A 322 -3.04 -8.60 3.98
C GLU A 322 -4.00 -8.08 5.06
N ARG A 323 -4.81 -8.98 5.65
CA ARG A 323 -5.64 -8.65 6.83
C ARG A 323 -4.78 -8.27 8.03
N LEU A 324 -3.60 -8.88 8.16
CA LEU A 324 -2.63 -8.51 9.19
C LEU A 324 -1.93 -7.17 8.89
N GLY A 325 -2.09 -6.64 7.68
CA GLY A 325 -1.41 -5.43 7.24
C GLY A 325 0.09 -5.62 7.04
N THR A 326 0.55 -6.86 6.81
CA THR A 326 1.95 -7.19 6.52
C THR A 326 2.43 -6.39 5.31
N VAL A 327 3.65 -5.85 5.39
CA VAL A 327 4.28 -5.09 4.30
C VAL A 327 5.34 -5.91 3.58
N ALA A 328 5.58 -5.57 2.31
CA ALA A 328 6.69 -6.10 1.52
C ALA A 328 7.77 -5.04 1.30
N VAL A 329 9.00 -5.47 1.01
CA VAL A 329 10.11 -4.58 0.62
C VAL A 329 10.49 -4.82 -0.84
N SER A 330 10.86 -3.77 -1.57
CA SER A 330 11.58 -3.87 -2.85
C SER A 330 12.86 -3.05 -2.80
N GLY A 331 13.92 -3.51 -3.45
CA GLY A 331 15.21 -2.81 -3.38
C GLY A 331 15.79 -2.84 -1.96
N LEU A 332 16.21 -1.68 -1.45
CA LEU A 332 16.78 -1.53 -0.11
C LEU A 332 15.88 -0.79 0.88
N ASP A 333 14.95 0.02 0.39
CA ASP A 333 14.31 1.08 1.17
C ASP A 333 12.83 1.33 0.81
N SER A 334 12.29 0.61 -0.17
CA SER A 334 10.90 0.81 -0.60
C SER A 334 9.97 -0.22 0.08
N TYR A 335 8.95 0.27 0.77
CA TYR A 335 7.97 -0.53 1.51
C TYR A 335 6.60 -0.45 0.86
N HIS A 336 5.89 -1.58 0.81
CA HIS A 336 4.67 -1.74 0.05
C HIS A 336 3.56 -2.37 0.89
N ARG A 337 2.37 -1.80 0.80
CA ARG A 337 1.14 -2.54 1.10
C ARG A 337 0.79 -3.37 -0.13
N THR A 338 0.36 -4.60 0.08
CA THR A 338 -0.08 -5.45 -1.02
C THR A 338 -1.60 -5.43 -1.16
N ARG A 339 -2.07 -5.76 -2.36
CA ARG A 339 -3.47 -6.04 -2.63
C ARG A 339 -3.53 -7.37 -3.38
N ARG A 340 -4.27 -8.31 -2.83
CA ARG A 340 -4.40 -9.67 -3.37
C ARG A 340 -5.11 -9.60 -4.71
N LEU A 341 -4.53 -10.30 -5.68
CA LEU A 341 -5.17 -10.55 -6.97
C LEU A 341 -6.20 -11.67 -6.83
N ASP A 342 -5.74 -12.88 -6.49
CA ASP A 342 -6.60 -14.05 -6.25
C ASP A 342 -5.82 -15.14 -5.49
N ARG A 343 -6.51 -16.20 -5.04
CA ARG A 343 -5.90 -17.49 -4.67
C ARG A 343 -6.27 -18.51 -5.75
N LEU A 344 -5.30 -19.19 -6.33
CA LEU A 344 -5.54 -20.13 -7.43
C LEU A 344 -5.49 -21.58 -6.95
N ARG A 345 -6.31 -22.45 -7.55
CA ARG A 345 -6.21 -23.91 -7.34
C ARG A 345 -4.92 -24.45 -7.94
N TYR A 346 -4.53 -25.65 -7.49
CA TYR A 346 -3.39 -26.37 -8.07
C TYR A 346 -3.54 -26.51 -9.59
N ALA A 347 -2.53 -26.07 -10.33
CA ALA A 347 -2.53 -26.11 -11.78
C ALA A 347 -2.43 -27.55 -12.29
N LYS A 348 -3.29 -27.92 -13.25
CA LYS A 348 -3.23 -29.22 -13.94
C LYS A 348 -3.05 -28.93 -15.44
N PRO A 349 -2.13 -29.61 -16.17
CA PRO A 349 -1.78 -29.26 -17.55
C PRO A 349 -2.97 -29.13 -18.49
N ASP A 350 -3.96 -30.00 -18.34
CA ASP A 350 -5.12 -30.09 -19.24
C ASP A 350 -6.36 -29.37 -18.69
N ARG A 351 -6.21 -28.49 -17.68
CA ARG A 351 -7.32 -27.76 -17.08
C ARG A 351 -7.04 -26.26 -17.04
N PRO A 352 -8.05 -25.41 -17.30
CA PRO A 352 -7.89 -23.97 -17.12
C PRO A 352 -7.61 -23.65 -15.66
N VAL A 353 -6.84 -22.58 -15.42
CA VAL A 353 -6.60 -22.02 -14.09
C VAL A 353 -7.94 -21.60 -13.49
N ARG A 354 -8.20 -22.00 -12.24
CA ARG A 354 -9.43 -21.67 -11.52
C ARG A 354 -9.11 -20.99 -10.20
N PRO A 355 -9.88 -19.96 -9.81
CA PRO A 355 -9.85 -19.44 -8.46
C PRO A 355 -10.15 -20.56 -7.44
N LEU A 356 -9.48 -20.48 -6.30
CA LEU A 356 -9.85 -21.22 -5.11
C LEU A 356 -11.15 -20.58 -4.59
N GLY A 357 -12.25 -21.33 -4.63
CA GLY A 357 -13.55 -20.82 -4.23
C GLY A 357 -13.58 -20.37 -2.78
N SER A 358 -14.59 -19.58 -2.40
CA SER A 358 -14.84 -19.27 -0.99
C SER A 358 -15.20 -20.56 -0.23
N ALA A 359 -14.29 -20.98 0.65
CA ALA A 359 -14.31 -22.17 1.52
C ALA A 359 -13.89 -23.50 0.85
N GLY A 360 -12.71 -23.99 1.23
CA GLY A 360 -12.55 -25.39 1.67
C GLY A 360 -12.59 -26.53 0.65
N ASP A 361 -12.74 -26.30 -0.66
CA ASP A 361 -12.68 -27.41 -1.63
C ASP A 361 -11.25 -27.96 -1.76
N ARG A 362 -10.95 -28.97 -0.94
CA ARG A 362 -9.82 -29.89 -1.13
C ARG A 362 -10.23 -30.89 -2.21
N ASP A 363 -9.68 -30.73 -3.41
CA ASP A 363 -9.67 -31.77 -4.45
C ASP A 363 -8.31 -32.47 -4.49
#